data_AF-A0A0D8Y0M6-F1
#
_entry.id   AF-A0A0D8Y0M6-F1
#
_cell.length_a   1.000
_cell.length_b   1.000
_cell.length_c   1.000
_cell.angle_alpha   90.00
_cell.angle_beta   90.00
_cell.angle_gamma   90.00
#
_symmetry.space_group_name_H-M   'P 1'
#
loop_
_entity.id
_entity.type
_entity.pdbx_description
1 polymer ?
#
loop_
_entity_poly.entity_id
_entity_poly.type
_entity_poly.pdbx_seq_one_letter_code
_entity_poly.pdbx_strand_id
1 'polypeptide(L)'
;MNENVELRRCAALGVRGFEIGSHVGEKSLDHKDFWPLYKECNDTNLVLFVHPWDMHTWDGRLNKYWMPWLVGMPSETAQAIASVLMGNILLLFPRLRFCFAHGGGSYPMIAGRVAHGFKVR
;
A
#
# COMPACT_ATOMS: atom_id res chain seq x y z
N MET A 1 -22.03 -2.75 -11.08
CA MET A 1 -21.84 -1.39 -10.53
C MET A 1 -20.58 -0.85 -11.17
N ASN A 2 -20.58 0.37 -11.70
CA ASN A 2 -19.43 0.88 -12.45
C ASN A 2 -18.26 1.09 -11.46
N GLU A 3 -17.24 0.24 -11.52
CA GLU A 3 -16.11 0.29 -10.60
C GLU A 3 -15.34 1.62 -10.82
N ASN A 4 -14.86 2.25 -9.74
CA ASN A 4 -14.07 3.50 -9.76
C ASN A 4 -14.78 4.82 -10.17
N VAL A 5 -16.11 4.93 -10.02
CA VAL A 5 -16.85 6.18 -10.35
C VAL A 5 -16.25 7.41 -9.66
N GLU A 6 -15.91 7.31 -8.38
CA GLU A 6 -15.40 8.46 -7.63
C GLU A 6 -14.01 8.90 -8.09
N LEU A 7 -13.14 7.94 -8.39
CA LEU A 7 -11.81 8.22 -8.94
C LEU A 7 -11.93 8.97 -10.28
N ARG A 8 -12.80 8.50 -11.19
CA ARG A 8 -13.01 9.17 -12.49
C ARG A 8 -13.62 10.56 -12.32
N ARG A 9 -14.57 10.72 -11.41
CA ARG A 9 -15.19 12.01 -11.08
C ARG A 9 -14.14 13.01 -10.60
N CYS A 10 -13.29 12.62 -9.66
CA CYS A 10 -12.22 13.46 -9.13
C CYS A 10 -11.13 13.75 -10.17
N ALA A 11 -10.75 12.77 -10.99
CA ALA A 11 -9.78 12.97 -12.07
C ALA A 11 -10.27 13.98 -13.11
N ALA A 12 -11.57 13.97 -13.44
CA ALA A 12 -12.20 14.98 -14.31
C ALA A 12 -12.17 16.39 -13.72
N LEU A 13 -12.05 16.52 -12.39
CA LEU A 13 -11.84 17.80 -11.68
C LEU A 13 -10.36 18.21 -11.58
N GLY A 14 -9.44 17.44 -12.19
CA GLY A 14 -8.01 17.74 -12.20
C GLY A 14 -7.20 17.10 -11.07
N VAL A 15 -7.80 16.26 -10.23
CA VAL A 15 -7.08 15.49 -9.20
C VAL A 15 -6.13 14.51 -9.89
N ARG A 16 -4.86 14.45 -9.43
CA ARG A 16 -3.79 13.64 -10.04
C ARG A 16 -3.33 12.45 -9.19
N GLY A 17 -3.89 12.28 -8.01
CA GLY A 17 -3.61 11.14 -7.15
C GLY A 17 -4.60 11.05 -6.00
N PHE A 18 -4.61 9.89 -5.35
CA PHE A 18 -5.58 9.52 -4.33
C PHE A 18 -4.86 8.90 -3.15
N GLU A 19 -5.27 9.27 -1.93
CA GLU A 19 -4.83 8.59 -0.72
C GLU A 19 -5.66 7.33 -0.49
N ILE A 20 -5.00 6.22 -0.15
CA ILE A 20 -5.61 4.95 0.23
C ILE A 20 -4.94 4.40 1.50
N GLY A 21 -5.65 3.52 2.22
CA GLY A 21 -5.08 2.78 3.34
C GLY A 21 -4.03 1.75 2.92
N SER A 22 -3.21 1.28 3.87
CA SER A 22 -2.24 0.20 3.67
C SER A 22 -2.88 -1.18 3.46
N HIS A 23 -4.15 -1.35 3.86
CA HIS A 23 -4.97 -2.54 3.67
C HIS A 23 -6.46 -2.20 3.84
N VAL A 24 -7.35 -3.18 3.61
CA VAL A 24 -8.79 -3.10 3.94
C VAL A 24 -9.21 -4.37 4.67
N GLY A 25 -9.38 -4.28 6.00
CA GLY A 25 -9.55 -5.46 6.85
C GLY A 25 -8.39 -6.44 6.62
N GLU A 26 -8.70 -7.72 6.38
CA GLU A 26 -7.66 -8.74 6.12
C GLU A 26 -7.00 -8.65 4.73
N LYS A 27 -7.45 -7.73 3.86
CA LYS A 27 -7.00 -7.65 2.47
C LYS A 27 -5.82 -6.70 2.34
N SER A 28 -4.63 -7.27 2.16
CA SER A 28 -3.41 -6.55 1.78
C SER A 28 -3.45 -6.09 0.31
N LEU A 29 -2.58 -5.13 -0.05
CA LEU A 29 -2.59 -4.48 -1.38
C LEU A 29 -2.32 -5.42 -2.58
N ASP A 30 -1.97 -6.68 -2.37
CA ASP A 30 -1.89 -7.68 -3.42
C ASP A 30 -3.25 -8.32 -3.78
N HIS A 31 -4.27 -8.12 -2.95
CA HIS A 31 -5.59 -8.73 -3.12
C HIS A 31 -6.28 -8.29 -4.43
N LYS A 32 -6.91 -9.25 -5.12
CA LYS A 32 -7.51 -9.04 -6.46
C LYS A 32 -8.62 -8.01 -6.51
N ASP A 33 -9.33 -7.81 -5.40
CA ASP A 33 -10.37 -6.80 -5.27
C ASP A 33 -9.87 -5.37 -5.58
N PHE A 34 -8.57 -5.12 -5.45
CA PHE A 34 -7.97 -3.81 -5.76
C PHE A 34 -7.52 -3.67 -7.21
N TRP A 35 -7.53 -4.75 -8.00
CA TRP A 35 -7.07 -4.73 -9.38
C TRP A 35 -7.86 -3.78 -10.29
N PRO A 36 -9.19 -3.62 -10.15
CA PRO A 36 -9.91 -2.61 -10.92
C PRO A 36 -9.38 -1.19 -10.68
N LEU A 37 -9.07 -0.83 -9.44
CA LEU A 37 -8.45 0.45 -9.08
C LEU A 37 -7.07 0.58 -9.72
N TYR A 38 -6.24 -0.45 -9.60
CA TYR A 38 -4.88 -0.47 -10.16
C TYR A 38 -4.87 -0.35 -11.67
N LYS A 39 -5.78 -1.05 -12.35
CA LYS A 39 -5.96 -0.94 -13.79
C LYS A 39 -6.28 0.49 -14.20
N GLU A 40 -7.23 1.12 -13.51
CA GLU A 40 -7.63 2.50 -13.80
C GLU A 40 -6.46 3.47 -13.59
N CYS A 41 -5.75 3.40 -12.46
CA CYS A 41 -4.59 4.25 -12.19
C CYS A 41 -3.45 4.02 -13.19
N ASN A 42 -3.21 2.78 -13.59
CA ASN A 42 -2.22 2.40 -14.61
C ASN A 42 -2.56 2.99 -15.99
N ASP A 43 -3.85 3.04 -16.34
CA ASP A 43 -4.31 3.55 -17.65
C ASP A 43 -4.36 5.08 -17.68
N THR A 44 -4.57 5.72 -16.54
CA THR A 44 -4.75 7.18 -16.41
C THR A 44 -3.55 7.93 -15.84
N ASN A 45 -2.48 7.22 -15.47
CA ASN A 45 -1.28 7.76 -14.82
C ASN A 45 -1.61 8.55 -13.52
N LEU A 46 -2.60 8.06 -12.78
CA LEU A 46 -2.93 8.55 -11.44
C LEU A 46 -2.03 7.88 -10.40
N VAL A 47 -1.67 8.63 -9.37
CA VAL A 47 -0.79 8.15 -8.28
C VAL A 47 -1.63 7.71 -7.09
N LEU A 48 -1.26 6.59 -6.47
CA LEU A 48 -1.80 6.17 -5.19
C LEU A 48 -0.81 6.54 -4.07
N PHE A 49 -1.23 7.42 -3.17
CA PHE A 49 -0.52 7.70 -1.93
C PHE A 49 -1.03 6.74 -0.84
N VAL A 50 -0.16 5.87 -0.34
CA VAL A 50 -0.54 4.84 0.64
C VAL A 50 -0.19 5.35 2.03
N HIS A 51 -1.23 5.57 2.84
CA HIS A 51 -1.07 5.93 4.24
C HIS A 51 -1.36 4.72 5.13
N PRO A 52 -0.48 4.37 6.09
CA PRO A 52 -0.74 3.29 7.03
C PRO A 52 -1.92 3.62 7.93
N TRP A 53 -2.78 2.63 8.15
CA TRP A 53 -3.87 2.73 9.11
C TRP A 53 -4.13 1.37 9.74
N ASP A 54 -4.91 1.36 10.83
CA ASP A 54 -5.40 0.15 11.49
C ASP A 54 -4.27 -0.86 11.80
N MET A 55 -3.16 -0.35 12.32
CA MET A 55 -1.98 -1.16 12.58
C MET A 55 -2.28 -2.28 13.56
N HIS A 56 -1.82 -3.48 13.23
CA HIS A 56 -1.96 -4.64 14.10
C HIS A 56 -1.39 -4.36 15.49
N THR A 57 -2.21 -4.55 16.53
CA THR A 57 -1.87 -4.19 17.91
C THR A 57 -0.96 -5.19 18.64
N TRP A 58 -0.63 -6.31 17.99
CA TRP A 58 0.18 -7.42 18.53
C TRP A 58 -0.30 -7.86 19.91
N ASP A 59 -1.57 -8.24 20.00
CA ASP A 59 -2.23 -8.64 21.26
C ASP A 59 -2.11 -7.57 22.36
N GLY A 60 -2.16 -6.29 21.96
CA GLY A 60 -2.06 -5.13 22.86
C GLY A 60 -0.64 -4.74 23.27
N ARG A 61 0.41 -5.39 22.76
CA ARG A 61 1.81 -5.03 23.05
C ARG A 61 2.16 -3.61 22.62
N LEU A 62 1.43 -3.06 21.65
CA LEU A 62 1.62 -1.69 21.20
C LEU A 62 0.84 -0.64 22.01
N ASN A 63 0.03 -0.99 23.01
CA ASN A 63 -0.92 -0.04 23.62
C ASN A 63 -0.31 1.05 24.52
N LYS A 64 1.01 1.03 24.76
CA LYS A 64 1.69 2.02 25.62
C LYS A 64 2.65 2.88 24.81
N TYR A 65 3.02 4.04 25.36
CA TYR A 65 4.12 4.88 24.85
C TYR A 65 3.98 5.32 23.39
N TRP A 66 2.76 5.42 22.86
CA TRP A 66 2.54 5.77 21.45
C TRP A 66 3.15 4.75 20.47
N MET A 67 3.43 3.53 20.95
CA MET A 67 4.05 2.47 20.16
C MET A 67 3.28 2.07 18.89
N PRO A 68 1.94 2.22 18.77
CA PRO A 68 1.30 1.89 17.51
C PRO A 68 1.83 2.81 16.41
N TRP A 69 2.16 4.08 16.71
CA TRP A 69 2.64 5.04 15.71
C TRP A 69 4.16 4.97 15.55
N LEU A 70 4.90 4.72 16.64
CA LEU A 70 6.36 4.65 16.59
C LEU A 70 6.90 3.36 15.97
N VAL A 71 6.19 2.23 16.14
CA VAL A 71 6.62 0.91 15.66
C VAL A 71 5.58 0.27 14.74
N GLY A 72 4.30 0.31 15.13
CA GLY A 72 3.23 -0.29 14.32
C GLY A 72 3.15 0.33 12.93
N MET A 73 3.07 1.66 12.84
CA MET A 73 2.84 2.40 11.60
C MET A 73 3.97 2.25 10.57
N PRO A 74 5.27 2.34 10.95
CA PRO A 74 6.35 2.01 10.03
C PRO A 74 6.36 0.54 9.58
N SER A 75 5.99 -0.39 10.48
CA SER A 75 5.92 -1.82 10.16
C SER A 75 4.78 -2.11 9.19
N GLU A 76 3.64 -1.47 9.36
CA GLU A 76 2.46 -1.58 8.51
C GLU A 76 2.73 -1.08 7.09
N THR A 77 3.41 0.07 6.97
CA THR A 77 3.84 0.56 5.64
C THR A 77 4.81 -0.42 4.97
N ALA A 78 5.73 -1.01 5.75
CA ALA A 78 6.67 -1.98 5.21
C ALA A 78 6.00 -3.28 4.76
N GLN A 79 4.99 -3.74 5.50
CA GLN A 79 4.14 -4.87 5.12
C GLN A 79 3.39 -4.58 3.81
N ALA A 80 2.76 -3.40 3.69
CA ALA A 80 2.06 -3.01 2.46
C ALA A 80 2.97 -2.97 1.23
N ILE A 81 4.19 -2.43 1.36
CA ILE A 81 5.20 -2.45 0.29
C ILE A 81 5.57 -3.89 -0.07
N ALA A 82 5.84 -4.74 0.93
CA ALA A 82 6.19 -6.14 0.71
C ALA A 82 5.06 -6.89 -0.03
N SER A 83 3.81 -6.68 0.34
CA SER A 83 2.64 -7.24 -0.35
C SER A 83 2.59 -6.80 -1.82
N VAL A 84 2.72 -5.51 -2.12
CA VAL A 84 2.72 -5.01 -3.52
C VAL A 84 3.81 -5.68 -4.36
N LEU A 85 5.03 -5.80 -3.80
CA LEU A 85 6.17 -6.35 -4.52
C LEU A 85 6.07 -7.86 -4.69
N MET A 86 5.79 -8.60 -3.62
CA MET A 86 5.67 -10.07 -3.66
C MET A 86 4.42 -10.53 -4.40
N GLY A 87 3.35 -9.73 -4.38
CA GLY A 87 2.12 -9.95 -5.13
C GLY A 87 2.23 -9.64 -6.63
N ASN A 88 3.42 -9.27 -7.13
CA ASN A 88 3.68 -8.94 -8.53
C ASN A 88 2.82 -7.80 -9.09
N ILE A 89 2.31 -6.91 -8.23
CA ILE A 89 1.37 -5.85 -8.66
C ILE A 89 2.00 -4.93 -9.70
N LEU A 90 3.27 -4.57 -9.52
CA LEU A 90 3.98 -3.72 -10.48
C LEU A 90 4.37 -4.45 -11.78
N LEU A 91 4.38 -5.79 -11.79
CA LEU A 91 4.54 -6.56 -13.03
C LEU A 91 3.23 -6.64 -13.82
N LEU A 92 2.10 -6.76 -13.11
CA LEU A 92 0.77 -6.80 -13.71
C LEU A 92 0.31 -5.41 -14.20
N PHE A 93 0.69 -4.34 -13.48
CA PHE A 93 0.30 -2.95 -13.75
C PHE A 93 1.55 -2.05 -13.84
N PRO A 94 2.31 -2.11 -14.95
CA PRO A 94 3.66 -1.54 -15.06
C PRO A 94 3.72 0.01 -15.05
N ARG A 95 2.60 0.70 -15.27
CA ARG A 95 2.50 2.17 -15.18
C ARG A 95 1.87 2.64 -13.88
N LEU A 96 1.45 1.72 -13.01
CA LEU A 96 0.93 2.05 -11.69
C LEU A 96 2.03 2.71 -10.85
N ARG A 97 1.66 3.78 -10.14
CA ARG A 97 2.60 4.54 -9.31
C ARG A 97 2.08 4.61 -7.88
N PHE A 98 2.88 4.09 -6.96
CA PHE A 98 2.66 4.25 -5.53
C PHE A 98 3.61 5.29 -4.95
N CYS A 99 3.13 6.02 -3.96
CA CYS A 99 3.94 6.79 -3.02
C CYS A 99 3.56 6.33 -1.62
N PHE A 100 4.52 5.82 -0.84
CA PHE A 100 4.24 5.33 0.51
C PHE A 100 4.61 6.37 1.55
N ALA A 101 3.72 6.60 2.51
CA ALA A 101 3.92 7.58 3.57
C ALA A 101 5.16 7.28 4.44
N HIS A 102 5.60 8.29 5.19
CA HIS A 102 6.67 8.19 6.19
C HIS A 102 7.98 7.58 5.66
N GLY A 103 8.35 7.88 4.41
CA GLY A 103 9.58 7.38 3.79
C GLY A 103 9.57 5.87 3.48
N GLY A 104 8.39 5.25 3.41
CA GLY A 104 8.25 3.80 3.25
C GLY A 104 8.33 3.03 4.58
N GLY A 105 8.15 3.70 5.71
CA GLY A 105 8.20 3.09 7.02
C GLY A 105 9.54 2.42 7.30
N SER A 106 9.51 1.18 7.76
CA SER A 106 10.74 0.41 8.01
C SER A 106 11.29 -0.31 6.77
N TYR A 107 10.58 -0.28 5.63
CA TYR A 107 10.95 -1.06 4.44
C TYR A 107 12.37 -0.77 3.92
N PRO A 108 12.82 0.49 3.77
CA PRO A 108 14.16 0.77 3.25
C PRO A 108 15.27 0.09 4.06
N MET A 109 15.09 -0.03 5.38
CA MET A 109 16.05 -0.67 6.27
C MET A 109 16.05 -2.20 6.16
N ILE A 110 14.91 -2.80 5.80
CA ILE A 110 14.76 -4.26 5.67
C ILE A 110 14.73 -4.74 4.22
N ALA A 111 14.85 -3.86 3.22
CA ALA A 111 14.70 -4.21 1.81
C ALA A 111 15.64 -5.33 1.38
N GLY A 112 16.90 -5.32 1.84
CA GLY A 112 17.86 -6.40 1.57
C GLY A 112 17.43 -7.75 2.14
N ARG A 113 16.83 -7.76 3.35
CA ARG A 113 16.29 -8.96 3.98
C ARG A 113 15.11 -9.51 3.18
N VAL A 114 14.19 -8.65 2.78
CA VAL A 114 13.02 -9.00 1.96
C VAL A 114 13.46 -9.60 0.62
N ALA A 115 14.37 -8.92 -0.08
CA ALA A 115 14.90 -9.38 -1.36
C ALA A 115 15.64 -10.71 -1.27
N HIS A 116 16.42 -10.93 -0.19
CA HIS A 116 17.05 -12.23 0.05
C HIS A 116 16.00 -13.31 0.29
N GLY A 117 15.00 -13.04 1.14
CA GLY A 117 13.89 -13.96 1.41
C GLY A 117 13.20 -14.43 0.13
N PHE A 118 12.85 -13.51 -0.76
CA PHE A 118 12.23 -13.82 -2.06
C PHE A 118 13.11 -14.68 -2.99
N LYS A 119 14.44 -14.57 -2.91
CA LYS A 119 15.35 -15.34 -3.77
C LYS A 119 15.54 -16.78 -3.32
N VAL A 120 15.36 -17.04 -2.02
CA VAL A 120 15.70 -18.34 -1.41
C VAL A 120 14.49 -19.11 -0.88
N ARG A 121 13.28 -18.53 -0.98
CA ARG A 121 12.01 -19.11 -0.57
C ARG A 121 10.99 -18.90 -1.67
#